data_AF-A4BH55-F1
#
_entry.id   AF-A4BH55-F1
#
_cell.length_a   1.000
_cell.length_b   1.000
_cell.length_c   1.000
_cell.angle_alpha   90.00
_cell.angle_beta   90.00
_cell.angle_gamma   90.00
#
_symmetry.space_group_name_H-M   'P 1'
#
loop_
_entity.id
_entity.type
_entity.pdbx_description
1 polymer ?
#
loop_
_entity_poly.entity_id
_entity_poly.type
_entity_poly.pdbx_seq_one_letter_code
_entity_poly.pdbx_strand_id
1 'polypeptide(L)'
;MKVVSRLATGVSLIALLSGAAAAETLYQIESAELNGLTLFEQVLTESTAVTVKPQLSTTATGDVGVLNQCLWSVIVTPGTDPVDLKPGKMICVGPQQEVLEATPQGVIEPFGACVDDCTSWSVDGDVQVTMSLSAPLSFSLQPRNERK
;
A
#
# COMPACT_ATOMS: atom_id res chain seq x y z
N MET A 1 40.93 -49.14 -39.24
CA MET A 1 39.85 -49.91 -38.55
C MET A 1 40.03 -49.63 -37.06
N LYS A 2 39.14 -48.99 -36.29
CA LYS A 2 37.68 -49.07 -36.19
C LYS A 2 37.17 -47.72 -35.64
N VAL A 3 36.07 -47.21 -36.18
CA VAL A 3 35.34 -46.01 -35.71
C VAL A 3 34.29 -46.45 -34.67
N VAL A 4 34.15 -45.73 -33.54
CA VAL A 4 32.89 -45.51 -32.78
C VAL A 4 33.11 -44.22 -31.96
N SER A 5 32.58 -43.04 -32.29
CA SER A 5 31.19 -42.52 -32.34
C SER A 5 30.65 -42.01 -30.98
N ARG A 6 29.97 -40.86 -31.09
CA ARG A 6 29.66 -39.78 -30.14
C ARG A 6 28.58 -40.14 -29.11
N LEU A 7 28.47 -39.33 -28.04
CA LEU A 7 27.28 -38.54 -27.61
C LEU A 7 27.57 -37.92 -26.22
N ALA A 8 27.85 -36.61 -26.15
CA ALA A 8 26.88 -35.52 -25.91
C ALA A 8 26.33 -35.58 -24.47
N THR A 9 26.93 -34.86 -23.53
CA THR A 9 26.57 -33.48 -23.14
C THR A 9 25.07 -33.30 -22.93
N GLY A 10 24.64 -33.27 -21.67
CA GLY A 10 23.24 -33.07 -21.29
C GLY A 10 23.10 -32.58 -19.85
N VAL A 11 23.89 -31.58 -19.44
CA VAL A 11 23.58 -30.80 -18.24
C VAL A 11 22.56 -29.75 -18.65
N SER A 12 21.27 -30.10 -18.57
CA SER A 12 20.20 -29.11 -18.68
C SER A 12 20.18 -28.27 -17.41
N LEU A 13 20.92 -27.17 -17.44
CA LEU A 13 20.74 -26.05 -16.51
C LEU A 13 19.43 -25.34 -16.92
N ILE A 14 18.30 -25.76 -16.34
CA ILE A 14 17.06 -24.98 -16.42
C ILE A 14 17.23 -23.82 -15.46
N ALA A 15 17.83 -22.73 -15.95
CA ALA A 15 17.77 -21.44 -15.29
C ALA A 15 16.33 -20.94 -15.40
N LEU A 16 15.56 -21.17 -14.33
CA LEU A 16 14.29 -20.50 -14.09
C LEU A 16 14.56 -18.98 -14.11
N LEU A 17 14.26 -18.36 -15.24
CA LEU A 17 14.05 -16.93 -15.35
C LEU A 17 12.76 -16.61 -14.59
N SER A 18 12.87 -16.57 -13.27
CA SER A 18 11.90 -15.93 -12.39
C SER A 18 12.01 -14.43 -12.64
N GLY A 19 11.48 -13.98 -13.77
CA GLY A 19 11.22 -12.58 -14.05
C GLY A 19 10.13 -12.10 -13.09
N ALA A 20 10.50 -11.85 -11.84
CA ALA A 20 9.77 -10.90 -11.04
C ALA A 20 9.94 -9.56 -11.76
N ALA A 21 8.94 -9.17 -12.55
CA ALA A 21 8.77 -7.79 -12.94
C ALA A 21 8.56 -7.02 -11.63
N ALA A 22 9.66 -6.61 -11.00
CA ALA A 22 9.61 -5.63 -9.93
C ALA A 22 9.02 -4.40 -10.60
N ALA A 23 7.81 -4.01 -10.21
CA ALA A 23 7.24 -2.76 -10.65
C ALA A 23 8.25 -1.67 -10.28
N GLU A 24 8.79 -0.97 -11.28
CA GLU A 24 9.81 0.04 -11.05
C GLU A 24 9.21 1.11 -10.13
N THR A 25 9.83 1.30 -8.96
CA THR A 25 9.47 2.39 -8.06
C THR A 25 9.71 3.69 -8.79
N LEU A 26 8.65 4.47 -8.98
CA LEU A 26 8.70 5.73 -9.73
C LEU A 26 8.85 6.93 -8.80
N TYR A 27 8.25 6.86 -7.61
CA TYR A 27 8.33 7.90 -6.59
C TYR A 27 8.55 7.28 -5.21
N GLN A 28 9.31 7.98 -4.37
CA GLN A 28 9.61 7.51 -3.02
C GLN A 28 9.49 8.64 -2.00
N ILE A 29 8.83 8.35 -0.89
CA ILE A 29 8.69 9.25 0.25
C ILE A 29 9.31 8.62 1.48
N GLU A 30 10.24 9.36 2.07
CA GLU A 30 10.92 8.99 3.31
C GLU A 30 10.22 9.66 4.48
N SER A 31 9.62 8.88 5.36
CA SER A 31 9.06 9.37 6.62
C SER A 31 8.95 8.25 7.65
N ALA A 32 9.01 8.62 8.93
CA ALA A 32 8.71 7.70 10.04
C ALA A 32 7.20 7.54 10.27
N GLU A 33 6.40 8.51 9.83
CA GLU A 33 4.96 8.56 10.09
C GLU A 33 4.18 8.97 8.84
N LEU A 34 3.02 8.35 8.66
CA LEU A 34 2.02 8.76 7.69
C LEU A 34 0.79 9.24 8.47
N ASN A 35 0.44 10.51 8.25
CA ASN A 35 -0.72 11.15 8.84
C ASN A 35 -1.81 11.32 7.77
N GLY A 36 -3.07 11.31 8.18
CA GLY A 36 -4.20 11.58 7.30
C GLY A 36 -5.49 11.88 8.04
N LEU A 37 -6.51 12.27 7.30
CA LEU A 37 -7.85 12.53 7.83
C LEU A 37 -8.86 11.60 7.19
N THR A 38 -9.75 11.01 7.97
CA THR A 38 -10.92 10.29 7.43
C THR A 38 -11.78 11.26 6.63
N LEU A 39 -12.34 10.81 5.51
CA LEU A 39 -13.14 11.70 4.64
C LEU A 39 -14.63 11.73 4.96
N PHE A 40 -15.16 10.66 5.56
CA PHE A 40 -16.58 10.48 5.74
C PHE A 40 -16.88 9.87 7.10
N GLU A 41 -18.02 10.27 7.64
CA GLU A 41 -18.63 9.58 8.76
C GLU A 41 -19.23 8.26 8.29
N GLN A 42 -18.95 7.18 9.03
CA GLN A 42 -19.43 5.84 8.70
C GLN A 42 -19.49 4.95 9.94
N VAL A 43 -20.52 4.10 9.99
CA VAL A 43 -20.65 3.03 10.99
C VAL A 43 -20.42 1.70 10.29
N LEU A 44 -19.47 0.91 10.82
CA LEU A 44 -19.01 -0.33 10.22
C LEU A 44 -19.51 -1.51 11.04
N THR A 45 -20.26 -2.39 10.41
CA THR A 45 -20.74 -3.66 11.00
C THR A 45 -19.97 -4.87 10.48
N GLU A 46 -19.11 -4.69 9.48
CA GLU A 46 -18.29 -5.72 8.86
C GLU A 46 -16.93 -5.16 8.46
N SER A 47 -16.00 -6.03 8.07
CA SER A 47 -14.66 -5.62 7.64
C SER A 47 -14.75 -4.80 6.36
N THR A 48 -14.32 -3.54 6.40
CA THR A 48 -14.44 -2.62 5.26
C THR A 48 -13.35 -1.55 5.27
N ALA A 49 -13.23 -0.85 4.14
CA ALA A 49 -12.25 0.22 3.95
C ALA A 49 -12.81 1.58 4.41
N VAL A 50 -12.09 2.25 5.31
CA VAL A 50 -12.23 3.68 5.57
C VAL A 50 -11.33 4.42 4.58
N THR A 51 -11.86 5.46 3.93
CA THR A 51 -11.05 6.31 3.05
C THR A 51 -10.44 7.46 3.85
N VAL A 52 -9.12 7.58 3.75
CA VAL A 52 -8.27 8.55 4.44
C VAL A 52 -7.57 9.41 3.41
N LYS A 53 -7.58 10.73 3.60
CA LYS A 53 -6.76 11.68 2.85
C LYS A 53 -5.41 11.83 3.55
N PRO A 54 -4.30 11.31 2.98
CA PRO A 54 -2.99 11.52 3.57
C PRO A 54 -2.63 13.01 3.55
N GLN A 55 -1.88 13.42 4.57
CA GLN A 55 -1.39 14.78 4.76
C GLN A 55 0.13 14.82 4.60
N LEU A 56 0.62 16.01 4.20
CA LEU A 56 2.06 16.26 4.16
C LEU A 56 2.59 16.37 5.59
N SER A 57 3.46 15.44 5.97
CA SER A 57 4.25 15.60 7.18
C SER A 57 5.36 16.62 6.95
N THR A 58 5.62 17.48 7.94
CA THR A 58 6.76 18.42 7.91
C THR A 58 8.11 17.71 8.06
N THR A 59 8.11 16.45 8.53
CA THR A 59 9.32 15.62 8.67
C THR A 59 9.56 14.70 7.49
N ALA A 60 8.61 14.58 6.56
CA ALA A 60 8.77 13.76 5.38
C ALA A 60 9.69 14.41 4.34
N THR A 61 10.44 13.59 3.61
CA THR A 61 11.33 14.02 2.52
C THR A 61 11.12 13.16 1.26
N GLY A 62 11.77 13.53 0.14
CA GLY A 62 11.57 12.87 -1.15
C GLY A 62 10.39 13.47 -1.93
N ASP A 63 9.64 12.62 -2.61
CA ASP A 63 8.55 13.01 -3.53
C ASP A 63 7.23 13.35 -2.82
N VAL A 64 7.31 14.08 -1.69
CA VAL A 64 6.16 14.36 -0.80
C VAL A 64 4.96 14.98 -1.53
N GLY A 65 5.21 15.71 -2.62
CA GLY A 65 4.18 16.32 -3.44
C GLY A 65 3.16 15.33 -4.02
N VAL A 66 3.51 14.05 -4.16
CA VAL A 66 2.59 12.99 -4.63
C VAL A 66 1.40 12.83 -3.67
N LEU A 67 1.60 13.00 -2.35
CA LEU A 67 0.53 12.84 -1.33
C LEU A 67 -0.65 13.79 -1.52
N ASN A 68 -0.40 14.95 -2.13
CA ASN A 68 -1.43 15.96 -2.38
C ASN A 68 -2.60 15.43 -3.23
N GLN A 69 -2.37 14.42 -4.06
CA GLN A 69 -3.41 13.80 -4.90
C GLN A 69 -3.58 12.32 -4.63
N CYS A 70 -3.32 11.89 -3.38
CA CYS A 70 -3.57 10.53 -2.94
C CYS A 70 -4.90 10.39 -2.18
N LEU A 71 -5.43 9.17 -2.23
CA LEU A 71 -6.40 8.61 -1.31
C LEU A 71 -5.85 7.30 -0.77
N TRP A 72 -5.97 7.08 0.53
CA TRP A 72 -5.50 5.90 1.23
C TRP A 72 -6.68 5.15 1.83
N SER A 73 -6.69 3.83 1.73
CA SER A 73 -7.66 2.97 2.40
C SER A 73 -7.07 2.38 3.67
N VAL A 74 -7.84 2.37 4.75
CA VAL A 74 -7.54 1.63 5.97
C VAL A 74 -8.63 0.59 6.17
N ILE A 75 -8.24 -0.68 6.23
CA ILE A 75 -9.19 -1.77 6.47
C ILE A 75 -9.44 -1.86 7.98
N VAL A 76 -10.70 -1.72 8.37
CA VAL A 76 -11.16 -1.83 9.75
C VAL A 76 -11.98 -3.09 9.88
N THR A 77 -11.68 -3.93 10.87
CA THR A 77 -12.47 -5.12 11.19
C THR A 77 -13.09 -4.98 12.57
N PRO A 78 -14.40 -4.66 12.65
CA PRO A 78 -15.14 -4.61 13.91
C PRO A 78 -15.26 -5.99 14.58
N GLY A 79 -15.66 -6.02 15.85
CA GLY A 79 -15.88 -7.26 16.60
C GLY A 79 -14.62 -7.91 17.17
N THR A 80 -13.46 -7.26 17.07
CA THR A 80 -12.24 -7.63 17.79
C THR A 80 -11.93 -6.60 18.88
N ASP A 81 -11.34 -7.03 19.99
CA ASP A 81 -10.83 -6.15 21.03
C ASP A 81 -9.32 -6.45 21.27
N PRO A 82 -8.41 -5.55 20.84
CA PRO A 82 -8.67 -4.28 20.17
C PRO A 82 -9.17 -4.45 18.73
N VAL A 83 -9.74 -3.39 18.13
CA VAL A 83 -10.13 -3.36 16.72
C VAL A 83 -8.92 -3.67 15.82
N ASP A 84 -9.10 -4.53 14.82
CA ASP A 84 -8.03 -4.85 13.86
C ASP A 84 -8.03 -3.80 12.73
N LEU A 85 -6.90 -3.09 12.63
CA LEU A 85 -6.64 -2.03 11.64
C LEU A 85 -5.49 -2.46 10.74
N LYS A 86 -5.73 -2.47 9.43
CA LYS A 86 -4.71 -2.84 8.45
C LYS A 86 -4.54 -1.75 7.39
N PRO A 87 -3.30 -1.41 7.01
CA PRO A 87 -3.07 -0.51 5.90
C PRO A 87 -3.59 -1.15 4.61
N GLY A 88 -4.49 -0.46 3.93
CA GLY A 88 -4.92 -0.78 2.58
C GLY A 88 -4.10 -0.02 1.54
N LYS A 89 -4.53 -0.13 0.29
CA LYS A 89 -3.89 0.54 -0.83
C LYS A 89 -4.00 2.06 -0.72
N MET A 90 -2.94 2.73 -1.15
CA MET A 90 -2.93 4.15 -1.47
C MET A 90 -2.89 4.31 -2.99
N ILE A 91 -3.81 5.10 -3.52
CA ILE A 91 -3.92 5.43 -4.95
C ILE A 91 -3.64 6.92 -5.10
N CYS A 92 -2.76 7.28 -6.01
CA CYS A 92 -2.39 8.68 -6.24
C CYS A 92 -2.43 9.03 -7.72
N VAL A 93 -2.59 10.32 -8.01
CA VAL A 93 -2.33 10.89 -9.32
C VAL A 93 -0.98 11.60 -9.28
N GLY A 94 -0.03 11.11 -10.05
CA GLY A 94 1.30 11.68 -10.15
C GLY A 94 1.34 12.95 -11.01
N PRO A 95 2.48 13.66 -11.02
CA PRO A 95 2.62 14.95 -11.72
C PRO A 95 2.45 14.85 -13.23
N GLN A 96 2.68 13.67 -13.85
CA GLN A 96 2.48 13.45 -15.28
C GLN A 96 1.08 12.87 -15.60
N GLN A 97 0.13 12.96 -14.66
CA GLN A 97 -1.24 12.41 -14.77
C GLN A 97 -1.29 10.87 -14.87
N GLU A 98 -0.28 10.22 -14.34
CA GLU A 98 -0.22 8.78 -14.14
C GLU A 98 -0.90 8.37 -12.84
N VAL A 99 -1.51 7.19 -12.82
CA VAL A 99 -2.03 6.58 -11.60
C VAL A 99 -0.93 5.75 -10.95
N LEU A 100 -0.65 6.08 -9.69
CA LEU A 100 0.34 5.44 -8.85
C LEU A 100 -0.35 4.60 -7.78
N GLU A 101 0.27 3.48 -7.41
CA GLU A 101 -0.16 2.69 -6.26
C GLU A 101 1.01 2.44 -5.30
N ALA A 102 0.68 2.47 -4.01
CA ALA A 102 1.51 1.98 -2.93
C ALA A 102 0.63 1.25 -1.91
N THR A 103 1.23 0.37 -1.10
CA THR A 103 0.60 -0.11 0.14
C THR A 103 1.56 0.21 1.28
N PRO A 104 1.23 1.19 2.15
CA PRO A 104 2.10 1.52 3.27
C PRO A 104 2.24 0.31 4.19
N GLN A 105 3.42 0.19 4.80
CA GLN A 105 3.72 -0.89 5.75
C GLN A 105 4.02 -0.26 7.10
N GLY A 106 3.44 -0.82 8.16
CA GLY A 106 3.56 -0.25 9.50
C GLY A 106 2.35 -0.54 10.39
N VAL A 107 2.25 0.22 11.48
CA VAL A 107 1.21 0.07 12.51
C VAL A 107 0.36 1.33 12.55
N ILE A 108 -0.96 1.15 12.50
CA ILE A 108 -1.94 2.24 12.55
C ILE A 108 -2.38 2.42 14.01
N GLU A 109 -2.35 3.66 14.49
CA GLU A 109 -2.90 3.99 15.80
C GLU A 109 -4.43 3.85 15.79
N PRO A 110 -5.06 3.38 16.88
CA PRO A 110 -6.51 3.28 16.95
C PRO A 110 -7.21 4.62 16.64
N PHE A 111 -8.23 4.57 15.78
CA PHE A 111 -9.09 5.71 15.46
C PHE A 111 -10.56 5.25 15.33
N GLY A 112 -11.48 6.17 15.63
CA GLY A 112 -12.91 5.84 15.77
C GLY A 112 -13.25 5.27 17.15
N ALA A 113 -14.44 4.69 17.28
CA ALA A 113 -14.95 4.18 18.55
C ALA A 113 -15.83 2.94 18.38
N CYS A 114 -15.81 2.06 19.38
CA CYS A 114 -16.78 0.97 19.48
C CYS A 114 -18.21 1.49 19.67
N VAL A 115 -19.16 0.81 19.05
CA VAL A 115 -20.60 0.96 19.27
C VAL A 115 -21.19 -0.41 19.57
N ASP A 116 -22.12 -0.49 20.52
CA ASP A 116 -22.82 -1.72 20.93
C ASP A 116 -21.87 -2.90 21.20
N ASP A 117 -21.10 -2.84 22.28
CA ASP A 117 -20.12 -3.87 22.69
C ASP A 117 -19.10 -4.22 21.57
N CYS A 118 -18.71 -3.22 20.78
CA CYS A 118 -17.78 -3.34 19.64
C CYS A 118 -18.27 -4.26 18.50
N THR A 119 -19.56 -4.61 18.48
CA THR A 119 -20.16 -5.29 17.32
C THR A 119 -20.18 -4.40 16.09
N SER A 120 -20.15 -3.09 16.29
CA SER A 120 -19.93 -2.09 15.25
C SER A 120 -18.86 -1.07 15.65
N TRP A 121 -18.33 -0.38 14.65
CA TRP A 121 -17.27 0.62 14.81
C TRP A 121 -17.67 1.91 14.11
N SER A 122 -17.73 3.02 14.85
CA SER A 122 -18.00 4.35 14.31
C SER A 122 -16.70 5.05 13.96
N VAL A 123 -16.65 5.64 12.76
CA VAL A 123 -15.57 6.49 12.30
C VAL A 123 -16.19 7.79 11.85
N ASP A 124 -15.87 8.89 12.52
CA ASP A 124 -16.34 10.22 12.11
C ASP A 124 -15.49 10.74 10.93
N GLY A 125 -16.00 11.74 10.21
CA GLY A 125 -15.21 12.52 9.25
C GLY A 125 -14.19 13.41 9.95
N ASP A 126 -13.11 13.75 9.24
CA ASP A 126 -12.02 14.61 9.72
C ASP A 126 -11.31 14.11 11.00
N VAL A 127 -11.38 12.81 11.27
CA VAL A 127 -10.63 12.16 12.34
C VAL A 127 -9.19 11.92 11.89
N GLN A 128 -8.25 12.30 12.74
CA GLN A 128 -6.84 12.03 12.51
C GLN A 128 -6.55 10.53 12.53
N VAL A 129 -5.89 10.07 11.47
CA VAL A 129 -5.30 8.74 11.37
C VAL A 129 -3.79 8.91 11.34
N THR A 130 -3.10 8.19 12.22
CA THR A 130 -1.65 8.18 12.33
C THR A 130 -1.15 6.76 12.13
N MET A 131 -0.09 6.62 11.36
CA MET A 131 0.56 5.34 11.12
C MET A 131 2.07 5.49 11.24
N SER A 132 2.69 4.69 12.12
CA SER A 132 4.14 4.55 12.14
C SER A 132 4.58 3.64 10.99
N LEU A 133 5.38 4.18 10.07
CA LEU A 133 5.86 3.47 8.90
C LEU A 133 7.05 2.56 9.25
N SER A 134 7.01 1.32 8.79
CA SER A 134 8.14 0.38 8.91
C SER A 134 9.11 0.43 7.72
N ALA A 135 8.72 1.13 6.64
CA ALA A 135 9.51 1.30 5.43
C ALA A 135 9.06 2.59 4.72
N PRO A 136 9.91 3.15 3.82
CA PRO A 136 9.53 4.27 2.97
C PRO A 136 8.30 3.94 2.09
N LEU A 137 7.55 4.97 1.71
CA LEU A 137 6.44 4.79 0.75
C LEU A 137 7.01 4.74 -0.66
N SER A 138 6.91 3.59 -1.29
CA SER A 138 7.33 3.38 -2.68
C SER A 138 6.11 3.29 -3.58
N PHE A 139 5.99 4.22 -4.52
CA PHE A 139 4.91 4.27 -5.48
C PHE A 139 5.35 3.65 -6.79
N SER A 140 4.49 2.81 -7.34
CA SER A 140 4.68 2.16 -8.63
C SER A 140 3.61 2.58 -9.62
N LEU A 141 3.98 2.61 -10.90
CA LEU A 141 3.02 2.85 -11.97
C LEU A 141 2.00 1.70 -12.01
N GLN A 142 0.73 2.03 -12.17
CA GLN A 142 -0.26 1.01 -12.50
C GLN A 142 -0.04 0.47 -13.91
N PRO A 143 -0.09 -0.87 -14.12
CA PRO A 143 0.12 -1.49 -15.44
C PRO A 143 -0.81 -0.94 -16.53
N ARG A 144 -2.02 -0.50 -16.16
CA ARG A 144 -2.99 0.12 -17.08
C ARG A 144 -2.55 1.48 -17.66
N ASN A 145 -1.48 2.08 -17.14
CA ASN A 145 -0.93 3.36 -17.64
C ASN A 145 0.26 3.18 -18.59
N GLU A 146 0.72 1.94 -18.84
CA GLU A 146 1.71 1.67 -19.88
C GLU A 146 1.08 2.00 -21.24
N ARG A 147 1.28 3.24 -21.71
CA ARG A 147 0.91 3.62 -23.07
C ARG A 147 1.84 2.87 -24.03
N LYS A 148 1.25 1.97 -24.83
CA LYS A 148 1.93 1.33 -25.97
C LYS A 148 2.38 2.36 -27.01
#